data_AF-A0A1S4BU60-F1
#
_entry.id   AF-A0A1S4BU60-F1
#
_cell.length_a   1.000
_cell.length_b   1.000
_cell.length_c   1.000
_cell.angle_alpha   90.00
_cell.angle_beta   90.00
_cell.angle_gamma   90.00
#
_symmetry.space_group_name_H-M   'P 1'
#
loop_
_entity.id
_entity.type
_entity.pdbx_description
1 polymer ?
#
loop_
_entity_poly.entity_id
_entity_poly.type
_entity_poly.pdbx_seq_one_letter_code
_entity_poly.pdbx_strand_id
1 'polypeptide(L)'
;MTSTATKNPSAVRHHQPPPPPSLTDVDIVQLAQLYHPQSSTPLPQFLLSVDSHQTLISYLHSRASSPNPSLAVSEYLSALLSLTQLHSSLSPLVPLLLSSYISLFTSHKIPHDKSSLSIFQLFVSHIETVQIHDLTTIVDLIISYLPQIIGSEDTHVLTILAKCIELIRFSNDVDKPLEYVDKVFDEILSCDWSKVLLLKLVESVRDLNFIGKGKRREFLERVFSGIRNVDMQDLPGLVYQLLVLGSKGFGKKEVIEGIVMYFGGVKSGGSIMRQVEGTVLLHVNFAVKQDPSLGQEVLGLVRSDYRVFNHFTVAILLSVARVKRLTDSSIAVLKTSLFAAYKDLKFARSCKWLSSDLKEHYLHTARNMEKAVLRAVSESNCGREHVVPSTVQLGFVLLEGIEEGTKNYEKSDDMIGPDKLGTQVLKSLFEVHDMARNEIIEQCKLRILSLKPEQGFPVIRLLGCLICTYPYPMLEHISHLKELLDYFIFMNEKVSSHLVAALLPLIRSSHDLQDYTILVLRKAMFRREDSIRLAATSSIINLILAEKQSKKNGPFSCQDSSSQASSSQQAE
;
A
#
# COMPACT_ATOMS: atom_id res chain seq x y z
N MET A 1 15.67 6.51 115.30
CA MET A 1 15.25 7.14 114.04
C MET A 1 16.50 7.67 113.34
N THR A 2 17.03 6.96 112.35
CA THR A 2 18.01 7.47 111.36
C THR A 2 18.53 6.32 110.51
N SER A 3 18.33 6.36 109.19
CA SER A 3 19.29 5.81 108.22
C SER A 3 19.15 6.51 106.84
N THR A 4 20.17 7.29 106.51
CA THR A 4 20.98 7.31 105.27
C THR A 4 20.35 7.18 103.85
N ALA A 5 20.72 8.18 103.03
CA ALA A 5 21.21 8.16 101.63
C ALA A 5 20.22 7.79 100.50
N THR A 6 20.06 8.57 99.43
CA THR A 6 21.09 8.95 98.42
C THR A 6 20.59 10.11 97.53
N LYS A 7 21.47 11.03 97.13
CA LYS A 7 21.25 12.08 96.12
C LYS A 7 22.48 12.15 95.22
N ASN A 8 22.27 12.19 93.90
CA ASN A 8 23.17 12.70 92.85
C ASN A 8 22.44 12.64 91.50
N PRO A 9 22.86 13.35 90.44
CA PRO A 9 22.98 14.81 90.33
C PRO A 9 22.24 15.35 89.06
N SER A 10 22.25 16.67 88.94
CA SER A 10 21.72 17.53 87.87
C SER A 10 21.94 17.06 86.41
N ALA A 11 20.86 16.99 85.64
CA ALA A 11 20.87 16.86 84.18
C ALA A 11 20.89 18.23 83.49
N VAL A 12 21.88 18.41 82.62
CA VAL A 12 22.10 19.54 81.72
C VAL A 12 21.02 19.53 80.63
N ARG A 13 20.40 20.69 80.37
CA ARG A 13 19.51 20.91 79.22
C ARG A 13 20.33 20.89 77.93
N HIS A 14 20.17 19.85 77.12
CA HIS A 14 20.54 19.90 75.70
C HIS A 14 19.38 20.51 74.90
N HIS A 15 19.61 21.71 74.35
CA HIS A 15 18.78 22.26 73.28
C HIS A 15 18.89 21.35 72.06
N GLN A 16 17.76 20.75 71.64
CA GLN A 16 17.65 20.16 70.30
C GLN A 16 17.81 21.28 69.25
N PRO A 17 18.63 21.10 68.21
CA PRO A 17 18.61 21.99 67.06
C PRO A 17 17.27 21.89 66.32
N PRO A 18 16.78 22.97 65.68
CA PRO A 18 15.54 22.94 64.93
C PRO A 18 15.62 21.93 63.77
N PRO A 19 14.49 21.35 63.33
CA PRO A 19 14.48 20.49 62.14
C PRO A 19 15.01 21.27 60.93
N PRO A 20 15.75 20.63 60.01
CA PRO A 20 16.26 21.30 58.81
C PRO A 20 15.09 21.85 57.98
N PRO A 21 15.28 22.99 57.27
CA PRO A 21 14.22 23.60 56.49
C PRO A 21 13.73 22.64 55.42
N SER A 22 12.41 22.54 55.27
CA SER A 22 11.77 21.81 54.17
C SER A 22 12.15 22.50 52.87
N LEU A 23 12.81 21.79 51.95
CA LEU A 23 13.16 22.30 50.63
C LEU A 23 11.88 22.74 49.90
N THR A 24 11.93 23.92 49.29
CA THR A 24 10.85 24.39 48.42
C THR A 24 10.96 23.74 47.04
N ASP A 25 9.88 23.80 46.27
CA ASP A 25 9.83 23.33 44.89
C ASP A 25 10.86 24.06 43.98
N VAL A 26 11.16 25.33 44.27
CA VAL A 26 12.20 26.11 43.56
C VAL A 26 13.61 25.63 43.94
N ASP A 27 13.84 25.35 45.22
CA ASP A 27 15.14 24.85 45.69
C ASP A 27 15.48 23.49 45.06
N ILE A 28 14.47 22.63 44.85
CA ILE A 28 14.63 21.31 44.21
C ILE A 28 15.05 21.45 42.73
N VAL A 29 14.44 22.38 41.99
CA VAL A 29 14.82 22.65 40.59
C VAL A 29 16.25 23.22 40.52
N GLN A 30 16.59 24.16 41.39
CA GLN A 30 17.95 24.72 41.47
C GLN A 30 18.98 23.65 41.85
N LEU A 31 18.62 22.76 42.77
CA LEU A 31 19.48 21.66 43.18
C LEU A 31 19.76 20.71 42.02
N ALA A 32 18.75 20.34 41.23
CA ALA A 32 18.95 19.51 40.04
C ALA A 32 19.83 20.19 38.97
N GLN A 33 19.72 21.52 38.80
CA GLN A 33 20.57 22.28 37.86
C GLN A 33 22.04 22.37 38.33
N LEU A 34 22.26 22.40 39.65
CA LEU A 34 23.59 22.48 40.25
C LEU A 34 24.28 21.11 40.35
N TYR A 35 23.53 20.01 40.40
CA TYR A 35 24.07 18.66 40.46
C TYR A 35 24.57 18.20 39.08
N HIS A 36 25.88 17.94 38.98
CA HIS A 36 26.51 17.35 37.79
C HIS A 36 26.91 15.88 38.06
N PRO A 37 27.03 15.02 37.04
CA PRO A 37 27.35 13.60 37.20
C PRO A 37 28.67 13.29 37.95
N GLN A 38 29.51 14.31 38.18
CA GLN A 38 30.80 14.20 38.87
C GLN A 38 30.82 14.86 40.27
N SER A 39 29.72 15.47 40.74
CA SER A 39 29.65 16.07 42.08
C SER A 39 29.25 15.04 43.13
N SER A 40 30.12 14.78 44.10
CA SER A 40 29.93 13.87 45.24
C SER A 40 29.12 14.48 46.39
N THR A 41 28.32 15.52 46.13
CA THR A 41 27.48 16.15 47.14
C THR A 41 26.36 15.18 47.57
N PRO A 42 26.19 14.90 48.87
CA PRO A 42 25.11 14.04 49.33
C PRO A 42 23.76 14.76 49.16
N LEU A 43 22.78 14.07 48.57
CA LEU A 43 21.42 14.57 48.46
C LEU A 43 20.85 14.93 49.84
N PRO A 44 20.05 16.00 49.95
CA PRO A 44 19.36 16.33 51.19
C PRO A 44 18.54 15.16 51.72
N GLN A 45 18.68 14.88 53.02
CA GLN A 45 18.01 13.77 53.70
C GLN A 45 16.47 13.87 53.62
N PHE A 46 15.94 15.08 53.43
CA PHE A 46 14.52 15.31 53.16
C PHE A 46 14.03 14.57 51.91
N LEU A 47 14.75 14.67 50.78
CA LEU A 47 14.36 14.01 49.52
C LEU A 47 14.43 12.48 49.61
N LEU A 48 15.28 11.96 50.50
CA LEU A 48 15.47 10.53 50.71
C LEU A 48 14.45 9.92 51.70
N SER A 49 13.68 10.75 52.40
CA SER A 49 12.65 10.27 53.34
C SER A 49 11.33 10.00 52.62
N VAL A 50 10.71 8.85 52.90
CA VAL A 50 9.38 8.47 52.40
C VAL A 50 8.30 9.47 52.81
N ASP A 51 8.46 10.12 53.97
CA ASP A 51 7.54 11.14 54.47
C ASP A 51 7.49 12.39 53.58
N SER A 52 8.54 12.64 52.79
CA SER A 52 8.61 13.77 51.87
C SER A 52 7.80 13.55 50.59
N HIS A 53 7.48 12.30 50.21
CA HIS A 53 6.86 11.98 48.93
C HIS A 53 5.50 12.69 48.73
N GLN A 54 4.65 12.75 49.77
CA GLN A 54 3.39 13.49 49.67
C GLN A 54 3.59 15.00 49.49
N THR A 55 4.64 15.55 50.08
CA THR A 55 5.00 16.97 49.94
C THR A 55 5.54 17.25 48.54
N LEU A 56 6.33 16.34 47.97
CA LEU A 56 6.85 16.46 46.61
C LEU A 56 5.73 16.40 45.55
N ILE A 57 4.70 15.58 45.79
CA ILE A 57 3.50 15.50 44.95
C ILE A 57 2.63 16.75 45.11
N SER A 58 2.48 17.29 46.31
CA SER A 58 1.72 18.53 46.52
C SER A 58 2.36 19.73 45.80
N TYR A 59 3.69 19.78 45.73
CA TYR A 59 4.42 20.76 44.92
C TYR A 59 4.13 20.60 43.42
N LEU A 60 4.03 19.37 42.90
CA LEU A 60 3.63 19.11 41.51
C LEU A 60 2.23 19.68 41.22
N HIS A 61 1.27 19.42 42.11
CA HIS A 61 -0.10 19.94 41.98
C HIS A 61 -0.16 21.48 42.11
N SER A 62 0.66 22.07 42.98
CA SER A 62 0.80 23.53 43.09
C SER A 62 1.30 24.15 41.79
N ARG A 63 2.34 23.56 41.19
CA ARG A 63 2.91 24.01 39.91
C ARG A 63 1.97 23.81 38.74
N ALA A 64 1.12 22.78 38.77
CA ALA A 64 0.04 22.62 37.78
C ALA A 64 -1.02 23.73 37.87
N SER A 65 -1.13 24.41 39.02
CA SER A 65 -2.05 25.55 39.22
C SER A 65 -1.38 26.91 38.93
N SER A 66 -0.11 26.91 38.50
CA SER A 66 0.64 28.13 38.17
C SER A 66 0.18 28.76 36.84
N PRO A 67 0.51 30.04 36.56
CA PRO A 67 0.08 30.70 35.32
C PRO A 67 0.66 30.07 34.04
N ASN A 68 1.82 29.40 34.12
CA ASN A 68 2.45 28.68 33.02
C ASN A 68 2.68 27.20 33.41
N PRO A 69 1.61 26.39 33.48
CA PRO A 69 1.67 25.05 34.04
C PRO A 69 2.58 24.11 33.25
N SER A 70 2.65 24.25 31.91
CA SER A 70 3.53 23.43 31.05
C SER A 70 4.99 23.49 31.50
N LEU A 71 5.54 24.70 31.58
CA LEU A 71 6.95 24.93 31.88
C LEU A 71 7.25 24.63 33.35
N ALA A 72 6.40 25.08 34.27
CA ALA A 72 6.59 24.86 35.69
C ALA A 72 6.59 23.36 36.08
N VAL A 73 5.66 22.58 35.50
CA VAL A 73 5.56 21.13 35.74
C VAL A 73 6.70 20.37 35.04
N SER A 74 7.04 20.73 33.80
CA SER A 74 8.11 20.03 33.06
C SER A 74 9.49 20.28 33.67
N GLU A 75 9.81 21.51 34.10
CA GLU A 75 11.06 21.81 34.82
C GLU A 75 11.16 21.03 36.13
N TYR A 76 10.06 20.97 36.89
CA TYR A 76 10.06 20.28 38.17
C TYR A 76 10.18 18.75 38.02
N LEU A 77 9.43 18.15 37.08
CA LEU A 77 9.52 16.71 36.82
C LEU A 77 10.85 16.31 36.19
N SER A 78 11.38 17.09 35.25
CA SER A 78 12.70 16.81 34.67
C SER A 78 13.81 16.90 35.73
N ALA A 79 13.74 17.88 36.63
CA ALA A 79 14.65 17.99 37.78
C ALA A 79 14.57 16.75 38.68
N LEU A 80 13.39 16.35 39.14
CA LEU A 80 13.22 15.17 39.99
C LEU A 80 13.64 13.87 39.31
N LEU A 81 13.27 13.69 38.03
CA LEU A 81 13.66 12.49 37.28
C LEU A 81 15.17 12.44 37.06
N SER A 82 15.83 13.56 36.76
CA SER A 82 17.30 13.61 36.65
C SER A 82 18.00 13.21 37.96
N LEU A 83 17.47 13.64 39.10
CA LEU A 83 17.98 13.24 40.41
C LEU A 83 17.74 11.75 40.70
N THR A 84 16.62 11.18 40.24
CA THR A 84 16.36 9.73 40.36
C THR A 84 17.31 8.87 39.52
N GLN A 85 17.79 9.36 38.36
CA GLN A 85 18.82 8.65 37.58
C GLN A 85 20.14 8.56 38.35
N LEU A 86 20.48 9.60 39.10
CA LEU A 86 21.74 9.70 39.83
C LEU A 86 21.70 8.90 41.14
N HIS A 87 20.53 8.75 41.76
CA HIS A 87 20.37 8.10 43.05
C HIS A 87 19.20 7.12 43.09
N SER A 88 19.52 5.83 43.11
CA SER A 88 18.54 4.72 43.14
C SER A 88 17.60 4.72 44.35
N SER A 89 18.00 5.37 45.45
CA SER A 89 17.16 5.54 46.65
C SER A 89 15.88 6.33 46.40
N LEU A 90 15.81 7.12 45.32
CA LEU A 90 14.62 7.88 44.92
C LEU A 90 13.69 7.10 43.98
N SER A 91 14.05 5.88 43.58
CA SER A 91 13.23 5.02 42.71
C SER A 91 11.77 4.83 43.19
N PRO A 92 11.46 4.69 44.49
CA PRO A 92 10.08 4.57 44.96
C PRO A 92 9.18 5.80 44.69
N LEU A 93 9.77 6.96 44.39
CA LEU A 93 9.04 8.18 44.07
C LEU A 93 8.50 8.19 42.62
N VAL A 94 9.16 7.47 41.71
CA VAL A 94 8.82 7.42 40.28
C VAL A 94 7.37 6.97 40.01
N PRO A 95 6.85 5.86 40.56
CA PRO A 95 5.46 5.46 40.35
C PRO A 95 4.45 6.51 40.82
N LEU A 96 4.72 7.14 41.98
CA LEU A 96 3.86 8.16 42.55
C LEU A 96 3.81 9.42 41.69
N LEU A 97 4.97 9.86 41.19
CA LEU A 97 5.07 10.98 40.26
C LEU A 97 4.39 10.67 38.93
N LEU A 98 4.59 9.46 38.39
CA LEU A 98 3.98 9.03 37.13
C LEU A 98 2.45 8.96 37.25
N SER A 99 1.93 8.34 38.31
CA SER A 99 0.49 8.26 38.58
C SER A 99 -0.14 9.65 38.78
N SER A 100 0.51 10.53 39.55
CA SER A 100 0.05 11.90 39.75
C SER A 100 0.08 12.72 38.45
N TYR A 101 1.16 12.58 37.65
CA TYR A 101 1.28 13.25 36.37
C TYR A 101 0.24 12.76 35.35
N ILE A 102 0.03 11.45 35.24
CA ILE A 102 -1.02 10.87 34.41
C ILE A 102 -2.39 11.38 34.88
N SER A 103 -2.68 11.40 36.18
CA SER A 103 -3.94 11.94 36.70
C SER A 103 -4.14 13.42 36.37
N LEU A 104 -3.09 14.24 36.45
CA LEU A 104 -3.13 15.64 36.05
C LEU A 104 -3.37 15.80 34.55
N PHE A 105 -2.73 14.95 33.74
CA PHE A 105 -2.88 14.91 32.28
C PHE A 105 -4.31 14.50 31.89
N THR A 106 -4.79 13.36 32.39
CA THR A 106 -6.13 12.83 32.05
C THR A 106 -7.27 13.69 32.59
N SER A 107 -7.04 14.49 33.62
CA SER A 107 -8.02 15.47 34.13
C SER A 107 -7.93 16.85 33.45
N HIS A 108 -7.12 17.00 32.40
CA HIS A 108 -6.90 18.25 31.67
C HIS A 108 -6.46 19.44 32.55
N LYS A 109 -5.79 19.16 33.67
CA LYS A 109 -5.24 20.20 34.57
C LYS A 109 -3.90 20.72 34.11
N ILE A 110 -3.24 20.03 33.18
CA ILE A 110 -2.03 20.46 32.51
C ILE A 110 -2.25 20.51 31.00
N PRO A 111 -1.58 21.43 30.28
CA PRO A 111 -1.71 21.53 28.84
C PRO A 111 -1.07 20.34 28.13
N HIS A 112 -1.67 19.91 27.04
CA HIS A 112 -1.14 18.86 26.17
C HIS A 112 -0.31 19.51 25.07
N ASP A 113 1.00 19.44 25.22
CA ASP A 113 1.97 20.07 24.31
C ASP A 113 3.25 19.25 24.17
N LYS A 114 4.25 19.81 23.47
CA LYS A 114 5.56 19.18 23.29
C LYS A 114 6.28 18.87 24.60
N SER A 115 6.09 19.69 25.64
CA SER A 115 6.67 19.44 26.96
C SER A 115 6.08 18.16 27.54
N SER A 116 4.77 17.94 27.37
CA SER A 116 4.13 16.72 27.85
C SER A 116 4.71 15.44 27.22
N LEU A 117 4.99 15.45 25.91
CA LEU A 117 5.66 14.33 25.23
C LEU A 117 7.06 14.09 25.78
N SER A 118 7.85 15.14 26.01
CA SER A 118 9.21 15.02 26.55
C SER A 118 9.22 14.39 27.95
N ILE A 119 8.25 14.76 28.80
CA ILE A 119 8.10 14.18 30.13
C ILE A 119 7.69 12.70 30.04
N PHE A 120 6.74 12.33 29.18
CA PHE A 120 6.40 10.93 28.97
C PHE A 120 7.60 10.11 28.46
N GLN A 121 8.41 10.65 27.55
CA GLN A 121 9.65 10.00 27.09
C GLN A 121 10.69 9.84 28.22
N LEU A 122 10.82 10.83 29.11
CA LEU A 122 11.65 10.69 30.31
C LEU A 122 11.11 9.60 31.24
N PHE A 123 9.79 9.51 31.45
CA PHE A 123 9.22 8.44 32.26
C PHE A 123 9.46 7.05 31.65
N VAL A 124 9.42 6.91 30.32
CA VAL A 124 9.77 5.64 29.64
C VAL A 124 11.17 5.16 30.02
N SER A 125 12.16 6.05 30.22
CA SER A 125 13.50 5.62 30.63
C SER A 125 13.61 5.16 32.09
N HIS A 126 12.63 5.48 32.93
CA HIS A 126 12.63 5.14 34.36
C HIS A 126 11.66 4.01 34.71
N ILE A 127 10.88 3.55 33.74
CA ILE A 127 9.75 2.65 34.00
C ILE A 127 10.17 1.25 34.46
N GLU A 128 11.40 0.83 34.13
CA GLU A 128 11.98 -0.44 34.59
C GLU A 128 12.24 -0.45 36.11
N THR A 129 12.28 0.72 36.75
CA THR A 129 12.48 0.85 38.21
C THR A 129 11.17 0.82 39.01
N VAL A 130 10.03 0.79 38.32
CA VAL A 130 8.70 0.86 38.94
C VAL A 130 8.21 -0.53 39.34
N GLN A 131 7.57 -0.64 40.52
CA GLN A 131 6.98 -1.91 40.96
C GLN A 131 5.76 -2.29 40.12
N ILE A 132 5.55 -3.59 39.92
CA ILE A 132 4.55 -4.10 38.98
C ILE A 132 3.11 -3.78 39.41
N HIS A 133 2.82 -3.73 40.71
CA HIS A 133 1.48 -3.37 41.23
C HIS A 133 1.09 -1.91 40.92
N ASP A 134 2.06 -1.01 40.85
CA ASP A 134 1.83 0.37 40.46
C ASP A 134 1.59 0.46 38.94
N LEU A 135 2.25 -0.39 38.16
CA LEU A 135 2.08 -0.44 36.70
C LEU A 135 0.66 -0.84 36.30
N THR A 136 0.01 -1.78 37.00
CA THR A 136 -1.39 -2.15 36.71
C THR A 136 -2.34 -0.98 36.95
N THR A 137 -2.16 -0.27 38.07
CA THR A 137 -2.95 0.93 38.38
C THR A 137 -2.75 2.04 37.33
N ILE A 138 -1.51 2.22 36.86
CA ILE A 138 -1.20 3.15 35.77
C ILE A 138 -1.88 2.74 34.48
N VAL A 139 -1.83 1.45 34.11
CA VAL A 139 -2.48 0.95 32.88
C VAL A 139 -4.00 1.16 32.95
N ASP A 140 -4.63 0.86 34.08
CA ASP A 140 -6.08 1.05 34.25
C ASP A 140 -6.48 2.54 34.13
N LEU A 141 -5.66 3.46 34.66
CA LEU A 141 -5.85 4.91 34.49
C LEU A 141 -5.76 5.31 33.00
N ILE A 142 -4.79 4.78 32.26
CA ILE A 142 -4.63 5.07 30.83
C ILE A 142 -5.83 4.53 30.03
N ILE A 143 -6.28 3.31 30.32
CA ILE A 143 -7.42 2.69 29.63
C ILE A 143 -8.70 3.52 29.83
N SER A 144 -8.93 4.00 31.06
CA SER A 144 -10.09 4.84 31.38
C SER A 144 -10.12 6.17 30.60
N TYR A 145 -8.95 6.65 30.16
CA TYR A 145 -8.81 7.89 29.41
C TYR A 145 -8.90 7.71 27.89
N LEU A 146 -8.74 6.48 27.36
CA LEU A 146 -8.76 6.22 25.91
C LEU A 146 -9.97 6.83 25.17
N PRO A 147 -11.22 6.73 25.68
CA PRO A 147 -12.38 7.30 24.98
C PRO A 147 -12.35 8.84 24.86
N GLN A 148 -11.53 9.53 25.67
CA GLN A 148 -11.44 10.98 25.73
C GLN A 148 -10.38 11.56 24.77
N ILE A 149 -9.59 10.71 24.10
CA ILE A 149 -8.54 11.11 23.17
C ILE A 149 -9.15 11.65 21.88
N ILE A 150 -9.02 12.96 21.63
CA ILE A 150 -9.54 13.63 20.43
C ILE A 150 -8.40 14.23 19.60
N GLY A 151 -7.41 14.82 20.26
CA GLY A 151 -6.26 15.48 19.65
C GLY A 151 -5.00 14.61 19.59
N SER A 152 -4.06 14.98 18.71
CA SER A 152 -2.76 14.29 18.58
C SER A 152 -1.97 14.30 19.89
N GLU A 153 -1.99 15.44 20.60
CA GLU A 153 -1.25 15.62 21.85
C GLU A 153 -1.83 14.74 22.98
N ASP A 154 -3.12 14.41 22.95
CA ASP A 154 -3.77 13.53 23.95
C ASP A 154 -3.20 12.09 23.89
N THR A 155 -2.57 11.72 22.78
CA THR A 155 -2.01 10.38 22.59
C THR A 155 -0.66 10.15 23.26
N HIS A 156 -0.04 11.20 23.82
CA HIS A 156 1.29 11.07 24.43
C HIS A 156 1.33 10.03 25.54
N VAL A 157 0.22 9.84 26.27
CA VAL A 157 0.10 8.83 27.33
C VAL A 157 0.28 7.39 26.80
N LEU A 158 -0.02 7.12 25.52
CA LEU A 158 0.11 5.80 24.90
C LEU A 158 1.57 5.38 24.67
N THR A 159 2.52 6.32 24.74
CA THR A 159 3.96 6.02 24.62
C THR A 159 4.44 5.13 25.77
N ILE A 160 3.83 5.26 26.95
CA ILE A 160 4.15 4.47 28.13
C ILE A 160 3.41 3.13 28.14
N LEU A 161 2.17 3.11 27.61
CA LEU A 161 1.28 1.94 27.67
C LEU A 161 1.95 0.65 27.16
N ALA A 162 2.60 0.71 25.98
CA ALA A 162 3.25 -0.46 25.40
C ALA A 162 4.36 -1.03 26.31
N LYS A 163 5.14 -0.15 26.95
CA LYS A 163 6.23 -0.55 27.84
C LYS A 163 5.72 -1.08 29.18
N CYS A 164 4.66 -0.48 29.74
CA CYS A 164 3.97 -1.02 30.92
C CYS A 164 3.49 -2.46 30.67
N ILE A 165 2.80 -2.68 29.55
CA ILE A 165 2.27 -4.00 29.19
C ILE A 165 3.41 -5.02 29.01
N GLU A 166 4.52 -4.61 28.40
CA GLU A 166 5.70 -5.47 28.23
C GLU A 166 6.28 -5.89 29.60
N LEU A 167 6.44 -4.96 30.54
CA LEU A 167 6.97 -5.25 31.88
C LEU A 167 6.03 -6.13 32.70
N ILE A 168 4.72 -5.85 32.68
CA ILE A 168 3.71 -6.67 33.37
C ILE A 168 3.73 -8.10 32.83
N ARG A 169 3.89 -8.28 31.52
CA ARG A 169 3.93 -9.60 30.88
C ARG A 169 5.06 -10.50 31.42
N PHE A 170 6.23 -9.94 31.71
CA PHE A 170 7.38 -10.71 32.20
C PHE A 170 7.47 -10.77 33.73
N SER A 171 6.52 -10.15 34.43
CA SER A 171 6.49 -10.17 35.88
C SER A 171 6.07 -11.53 36.45
N ASN A 172 6.69 -11.91 37.58
CA ASN A 172 6.24 -13.04 38.39
C ASN A 172 5.28 -12.61 39.51
N ASP A 173 5.12 -11.30 39.73
CA ASP A 173 4.36 -10.74 40.86
C ASP A 173 2.85 -10.65 40.58
N VAL A 174 2.44 -10.78 39.31
CA VAL A 174 1.02 -10.80 38.91
C VAL A 174 0.58 -12.25 38.72
N ASP A 175 -0.51 -12.64 39.37
CA ASP A 175 -1.18 -13.90 39.10
C ASP A 175 -1.67 -13.92 37.64
N LYS A 176 -1.04 -14.77 36.83
CA LYS A 176 -1.34 -14.95 35.39
C LYS A 176 -1.28 -13.63 34.59
N PRO A 177 -0.07 -13.08 34.36
CA PRO A 177 0.11 -11.79 33.70
C PRO A 177 -0.48 -11.74 32.28
N LEU A 178 -0.52 -12.88 31.58
CA LEU A 178 -1.15 -12.98 30.26
C LEU A 178 -2.66 -12.75 30.30
N GLU A 179 -3.38 -13.22 31.34
CA GLU A 179 -4.83 -13.00 31.48
C GLU A 179 -5.14 -11.52 31.74
N TYR A 180 -4.30 -10.83 32.53
CA TYR A 180 -4.42 -9.40 32.75
C TYR A 180 -4.19 -8.60 31.47
N VAL A 181 -3.09 -8.89 30.74
CA VAL A 181 -2.80 -8.20 29.47
C VAL A 181 -3.90 -8.47 28.43
N ASP A 182 -4.45 -9.68 28.43
CA ASP A 182 -5.60 -10.02 27.60
C ASP A 182 -6.81 -9.16 27.97
N LYS A 183 -7.14 -9.02 29.25
CA LYS A 183 -8.24 -8.16 29.73
C LYS A 183 -8.02 -6.70 29.32
N VAL A 184 -6.81 -6.18 29.48
CA VAL A 184 -6.43 -4.82 29.04
C VAL A 184 -6.69 -4.64 27.55
N PHE A 185 -6.31 -5.63 26.74
CA PHE A 185 -6.54 -5.57 25.30
C PHE A 185 -8.03 -5.63 24.94
N ASP A 186 -8.83 -6.41 25.68
CA ASP A 186 -10.28 -6.47 25.50
C ASP A 186 -10.94 -5.12 25.85
N GLU A 187 -10.45 -4.43 26.89
CA GLU A 187 -10.91 -3.08 27.23
C GLU A 187 -10.56 -2.06 26.13
N ILE A 188 -9.33 -2.11 25.58
CA ILE A 188 -8.91 -1.31 24.40
C ILE A 188 -9.80 -1.61 23.19
N LEU A 189 -10.15 -2.87 22.95
CA LEU A 189 -11.04 -3.26 21.87
C LEU A 189 -12.48 -2.83 22.12
N SER A 190 -12.94 -2.77 23.37
CA SER A 190 -14.32 -2.43 23.70
C SER A 190 -14.63 -0.93 23.59
N CYS A 191 -13.61 -0.06 23.71
CA CYS A 191 -13.81 1.38 23.72
C CYS A 191 -14.05 1.99 22.32
N ASP A 192 -14.56 3.22 22.30
CA ASP A 192 -14.77 3.99 21.08
C ASP A 192 -13.46 4.63 20.61
N TRP A 193 -13.08 4.37 19.35
CA TRP A 193 -11.83 4.88 18.78
C TRP A 193 -12.07 6.16 17.99
N SER A 194 -11.48 7.26 18.45
CA SER A 194 -11.32 8.44 17.61
C SER A 194 -10.34 8.17 16.46
N LYS A 195 -10.38 8.99 15.40
CA LYS A 195 -9.46 8.85 14.26
C LYS A 195 -7.99 8.92 14.70
N VAL A 196 -7.69 9.79 15.66
CA VAL A 196 -6.33 9.99 16.18
C VAL A 196 -5.90 8.79 17.03
N LEU A 197 -6.79 8.30 17.90
CA LEU A 197 -6.53 7.11 18.70
C LEU A 197 -6.26 5.89 17.81
N LEU A 198 -7.06 5.68 16.76
CA LEU A 198 -6.86 4.58 15.81
C LEU A 198 -5.46 4.62 15.19
N LEU A 199 -5.04 5.78 14.68
CA LEU A 199 -3.72 5.95 14.07
C LEU A 199 -2.60 5.61 15.07
N LYS A 200 -2.71 6.10 16.32
CA LYS A 200 -1.70 5.82 17.35
C LYS A 200 -1.71 4.37 17.82
N LEU A 201 -2.87 3.74 17.99
CA LEU A 201 -2.96 2.33 18.38
C LEU A 201 -2.28 1.42 17.36
N VAL A 202 -2.46 1.67 16.06
CA VAL A 202 -1.78 0.89 15.02
C VAL A 202 -0.26 1.06 15.09
N GLU A 203 0.23 2.26 15.43
CA GLU A 203 1.66 2.49 15.66
C GLU A 203 2.18 1.75 16.91
N SER A 204 1.45 1.83 18.03
CA SER A 204 1.86 1.27 19.33
C SER A 204 1.75 -0.25 19.41
N VAL A 205 0.80 -0.87 18.71
CA VAL A 205 0.61 -2.34 18.70
C VAL A 205 1.80 -3.07 18.07
N ARG A 206 2.67 -2.37 17.34
CA ARG A 206 3.91 -2.90 16.77
C ARG A 206 4.83 -3.56 17.80
N ASP A 207 4.74 -3.11 19.06
CA ASP A 207 5.54 -3.61 20.17
C ASP A 207 4.83 -4.74 20.94
N LEU A 208 3.56 -5.04 20.61
CA LEU A 208 2.71 -6.03 21.27
C LEU A 208 2.54 -7.34 20.48
N ASN A 209 3.63 -7.89 19.95
CA ASN A 209 3.59 -9.07 19.05
C ASN A 209 3.15 -10.40 19.71
N PHE A 210 2.90 -10.40 21.02
CA PHE A 210 2.52 -11.59 21.79
C PHE A 210 1.01 -11.83 21.85
N ILE A 211 0.18 -10.88 21.42
CA ILE A 211 -1.29 -10.99 21.46
C ILE A 211 -1.77 -12.23 20.68
N GLY A 212 -2.80 -12.93 21.18
CA GLY A 212 -3.34 -14.12 20.53
C GLY A 212 -3.96 -13.85 19.15
N LYS A 213 -3.96 -14.84 18.24
CA LYS A 213 -4.45 -14.68 16.85
C LYS A 213 -5.90 -14.18 16.76
N GLY A 214 -6.78 -14.61 17.66
CA GLY A 214 -8.19 -14.17 17.68
C GLY A 214 -8.31 -12.67 17.91
N LYS A 215 -7.62 -12.15 18.93
CA LYS A 215 -7.61 -10.73 19.27
C LYS A 215 -6.92 -9.86 18.21
N ARG A 216 -5.86 -10.37 17.56
CA ARG A 216 -5.26 -9.69 16.40
C ARG A 216 -6.28 -9.46 15.28
N ARG A 217 -7.12 -10.47 15.02
CA ARG A 217 -8.18 -10.37 14.00
C ARG A 217 -9.21 -9.32 14.41
N GLU A 218 -9.72 -9.37 15.63
CA GLU A 218 -10.70 -8.40 16.14
C GLU A 218 -10.15 -6.96 16.11
N PHE A 219 -8.87 -6.78 16.48
CA PHE A 219 -8.17 -5.51 16.35
C PHE A 219 -8.15 -5.02 14.89
N LEU A 220 -7.74 -5.87 13.95
CA LEU A 220 -7.69 -5.50 12.53
C LEU A 220 -9.09 -5.21 11.98
N GLU A 221 -10.12 -5.97 12.37
CA GLU A 221 -11.51 -5.72 12.01
C GLU A 221 -11.97 -4.33 12.50
N ARG A 222 -11.64 -3.96 13.74
CA ARG A 222 -11.88 -2.62 14.28
C ARG A 222 -11.14 -1.54 13.49
N VAL A 223 -9.87 -1.76 13.16
CA VAL A 223 -9.07 -0.82 12.35
C VAL A 223 -9.71 -0.61 10.97
N PHE A 224 -10.08 -1.68 10.26
CA PHE A 224 -10.70 -1.58 8.93
C PHE A 224 -12.17 -1.11 8.96
N SER A 225 -12.83 -1.16 10.12
CA SER A 225 -14.12 -0.48 10.34
C SER A 225 -13.89 1.04 10.50
N GLY A 226 -12.93 1.43 11.33
CA GLY A 226 -12.62 2.83 11.63
C GLY A 226 -11.89 3.60 10.53
N ILE A 227 -11.17 2.92 9.63
CA ILE A 227 -10.44 3.54 8.51
C ILE A 227 -11.33 4.36 7.57
N ARG A 228 -12.66 4.10 7.56
CA ARG A 228 -13.64 4.89 6.80
C ARG A 228 -13.78 6.33 7.29
N ASN A 229 -13.42 6.58 8.55
CA ASN A 229 -13.50 7.88 9.20
C ASN A 229 -12.15 8.63 9.21
N VAL A 230 -11.09 8.02 8.67
CA VAL A 230 -9.75 8.60 8.60
C VAL A 230 -9.64 9.51 7.38
N ASP A 231 -8.93 10.63 7.52
CA ASP A 231 -8.72 11.57 6.43
C ASP A 231 -7.92 10.92 5.30
N MET A 232 -8.27 11.20 4.04
CA MET A 232 -7.68 10.52 2.88
C MET A 232 -6.14 10.67 2.82
N GLN A 233 -5.60 11.75 3.36
CA GLN A 233 -4.17 12.05 3.38
C GLN A 233 -3.39 11.22 4.41
N ASP A 234 -4.05 10.74 5.47
CA ASP A 234 -3.43 9.91 6.51
C ASP A 234 -3.44 8.42 6.14
N LEU A 235 -4.29 8.02 5.18
CA LEU A 235 -4.42 6.63 4.73
C LEU A 235 -3.11 5.99 4.27
N PRO A 236 -2.24 6.65 3.46
CA PRO A 236 -0.95 6.06 3.09
C PRO A 236 -0.07 5.74 4.29
N GLY A 237 0.00 6.65 5.27
CA GLY A 237 0.77 6.46 6.51
C GLY A 237 0.23 5.29 7.34
N LEU A 238 -1.10 5.21 7.49
CA LEU A 238 -1.76 4.11 8.17
C LEU A 238 -1.50 2.76 7.48
N VAL A 239 -1.64 2.69 6.15
CA VAL A 239 -1.39 1.45 5.40
C VAL A 239 0.07 1.04 5.49
N TYR A 240 1.01 1.99 5.45
CA TYR A 240 2.42 1.70 5.68
C TYR A 240 2.63 1.02 7.05
N GLN A 241 2.04 1.56 8.13
CA GLN A 241 2.15 0.94 9.45
C GLN A 241 1.51 -0.45 9.49
N LEU A 242 0.34 -0.65 8.87
CA LEU A 242 -0.31 -1.96 8.77
C LEU A 242 0.56 -2.98 8.02
N LEU A 243 1.23 -2.58 6.93
CA LEU A 243 2.16 -3.45 6.20
C LEU A 243 3.38 -3.82 7.06
N VAL A 244 3.91 -2.88 7.84
CA VAL A 244 4.99 -3.16 8.80
C VAL A 244 4.51 -4.15 9.86
N LEU A 245 3.32 -3.98 10.42
CA LEU A 245 2.70 -4.94 11.36
C LEU A 245 2.55 -6.34 10.73
N GLY A 246 2.03 -6.41 9.51
CA GLY A 246 1.87 -7.66 8.75
C GLY A 246 3.20 -8.38 8.51
N SER A 247 4.28 -7.64 8.20
CA SER A 247 5.63 -8.20 8.04
C SER A 247 6.20 -8.78 9.34
N LYS A 248 5.83 -8.22 10.50
CA LYS A 248 6.17 -8.75 11.84
C LYS A 248 5.31 -9.93 12.28
N GLY A 249 4.35 -10.37 11.45
CA GLY A 249 3.47 -11.50 11.74
C GLY A 249 2.17 -11.13 12.46
N PHE A 250 1.80 -9.85 12.52
CA PHE A 250 0.53 -9.40 13.08
C PHE A 250 -0.60 -9.53 12.04
N GLY A 251 -1.08 -10.75 11.80
CA GLY A 251 -2.25 -11.00 10.94
C GLY A 251 -2.02 -10.64 9.47
N LYS A 252 -1.00 -11.22 8.85
CA LYS A 252 -0.55 -10.87 7.48
C LYS A 252 -1.68 -10.97 6.44
N LYS A 253 -2.43 -12.07 6.47
CA LYS A 253 -3.54 -12.30 5.56
C LYS A 253 -4.64 -11.27 5.78
N GLU A 254 -5.02 -11.06 7.03
CA GLU A 254 -6.07 -10.11 7.43
C GLU A 254 -5.72 -8.66 7.06
N VAL A 255 -4.45 -8.26 7.21
CA VAL A 255 -3.95 -6.95 6.76
C VAL A 255 -4.12 -6.77 5.25
N ILE A 256 -3.64 -7.74 4.45
CA ILE A 256 -3.71 -7.65 2.99
C ILE A 256 -5.17 -7.68 2.53
N GLU A 257 -5.97 -8.59 3.09
CA GLU A 257 -7.39 -8.73 2.79
C GLU A 257 -8.15 -7.43 3.11
N GLY A 258 -7.95 -6.85 4.29
CA GLY A 258 -8.58 -5.59 4.67
C GLY A 258 -8.18 -4.41 3.78
N ILE A 259 -6.90 -4.29 3.41
CA ILE A 259 -6.42 -3.26 2.47
C ILE A 259 -7.12 -3.42 1.11
N VAL A 260 -7.14 -4.64 0.58
CA VAL A 260 -7.73 -4.94 -0.73
C VAL A 260 -9.24 -4.68 -0.73
N MET A 261 -9.94 -5.11 0.32
CA MET A 261 -11.39 -4.96 0.42
C MET A 261 -11.81 -3.50 0.65
N TYR A 262 -11.04 -2.74 1.44
CA TYR A 262 -11.31 -1.32 1.66
C TYR A 262 -11.18 -0.52 0.36
N PHE A 263 -9.99 -0.52 -0.27
CA PHE A 263 -9.76 0.27 -1.49
C PHE A 263 -10.53 -0.27 -2.69
N GLY A 264 -10.76 -1.59 -2.77
CA GLY A 264 -11.59 -2.20 -3.80
C GLY A 264 -13.08 -1.83 -3.72
N GLY A 265 -13.56 -1.48 -2.52
CA GLY A 265 -14.92 -1.01 -2.27
C GLY A 265 -15.15 0.45 -2.63
N VAL A 266 -14.07 1.24 -2.87
CA VAL A 266 -14.16 2.66 -3.19
C VAL A 266 -14.57 2.84 -4.66
N LYS A 267 -15.87 3.08 -4.89
CA LYS A 267 -16.46 3.09 -6.24
C LYS A 267 -16.13 4.32 -7.09
N SER A 268 -15.81 5.46 -6.48
CA SER A 268 -15.43 6.68 -7.21
C SER A 268 -14.72 7.65 -6.26
N GLY A 269 -13.48 7.33 -5.92
CA GLY A 269 -12.59 8.31 -5.32
C GLY A 269 -12.30 9.41 -6.33
N GLY A 270 -12.45 10.68 -5.94
CA GLY A 270 -11.99 11.81 -6.76
C GLY A 270 -10.49 11.73 -7.07
N SER A 271 -9.94 12.73 -7.76
CA SER A 271 -8.51 12.77 -8.11
C SER A 271 -7.58 12.50 -6.91
N ILE A 272 -7.93 13.03 -5.73
CA ILE A 272 -7.19 12.86 -4.47
C ILE A 272 -7.09 11.37 -4.08
N MET A 273 -8.22 10.66 -4.07
CA MET A 273 -8.21 9.24 -3.68
C MET A 273 -7.44 8.38 -4.68
N ARG A 274 -7.47 8.72 -5.98
CA ARG A 274 -6.66 8.01 -6.98
C ARG A 274 -5.17 8.15 -6.71
N GLN A 275 -4.72 9.33 -6.28
CA GLN A 275 -3.34 9.59 -5.85
C GLN A 275 -3.00 8.84 -4.57
N VAL A 276 -3.89 8.85 -3.57
CA VAL A 276 -3.74 8.08 -2.32
C VAL A 276 -3.57 6.59 -2.61
N GLU A 277 -4.44 6.02 -3.45
CA GLU A 277 -4.30 4.64 -3.92
C GLU A 277 -2.96 4.39 -4.63
N GLY A 278 -2.46 5.37 -5.40
CA GLY A 278 -1.14 5.31 -6.02
C GLY A 278 -0.01 5.23 -4.99
N THR A 279 -0.02 6.07 -3.96
CA THR A 279 0.95 6.02 -2.86
C THR A 279 0.85 4.73 -2.07
N VAL A 280 -0.36 4.24 -1.80
CA VAL A 280 -0.58 2.95 -1.14
C VAL A 280 -0.01 1.80 -1.98
N LEU A 281 -0.22 1.81 -3.31
CA LEU A 281 0.36 0.80 -4.21
C LEU A 281 1.90 0.80 -4.17
N LEU A 282 2.52 1.97 -4.00
CA LEU A 282 3.98 2.09 -3.82
C LEU A 282 4.42 1.54 -2.45
N HIS A 283 3.69 1.82 -1.37
CA HIS A 283 3.97 1.22 -0.06
C HIS A 283 3.83 -0.30 -0.08
N VAL A 284 2.80 -0.85 -0.73
CA VAL A 284 2.65 -2.29 -0.92
C VAL A 284 3.82 -2.85 -1.73
N ASN A 285 4.20 -2.20 -2.85
CA ASN A 285 5.35 -2.63 -3.65
C ASN A 285 6.65 -2.67 -2.82
N PHE A 286 6.89 -1.63 -2.02
CA PHE A 286 8.05 -1.55 -1.15
C PHE A 286 8.03 -2.63 -0.06
N ALA A 287 6.89 -2.82 0.61
CA ALA A 287 6.74 -3.85 1.64
C ALA A 287 6.97 -5.26 1.06
N VAL A 288 6.44 -5.56 -0.13
CA VAL A 288 6.64 -6.85 -0.81
C VAL A 288 8.09 -7.05 -1.28
N LYS A 289 8.82 -5.97 -1.62
CA LYS A 289 10.26 -6.06 -1.89
C LYS A 289 11.05 -6.44 -0.64
N GLN A 290 10.66 -5.95 0.53
CA GLN A 290 11.31 -6.28 1.81
C GLN A 290 10.92 -7.68 2.31
N ASP A 291 9.63 -8.01 2.24
CA ASP A 291 9.08 -9.32 2.61
C ASP A 291 8.21 -9.89 1.46
N PRO A 292 8.79 -10.75 0.59
CA PRO A 292 8.06 -11.36 -0.53
C PRO A 292 6.87 -12.23 -0.11
N SER A 293 6.79 -12.65 1.15
CA SER A 293 5.66 -13.45 1.63
C SER A 293 4.36 -12.63 1.74
N LEU A 294 4.45 -11.29 1.90
CA LEU A 294 3.29 -10.40 1.73
C LEU A 294 2.70 -10.51 0.32
N GLY A 295 3.56 -10.61 -0.69
CA GLY A 295 3.14 -10.83 -2.06
C GLY A 295 2.40 -12.16 -2.20
N GLN A 296 2.92 -13.24 -1.61
CA GLN A 296 2.28 -14.55 -1.64
C GLN A 296 0.88 -14.56 -1.02
N GLU A 297 0.64 -13.78 0.05
CA GLU A 297 -0.71 -13.63 0.61
C GLU A 297 -1.67 -12.97 -0.38
N VAL A 298 -1.24 -11.92 -1.11
CA VAL A 298 -2.07 -11.30 -2.17
C VAL A 298 -2.43 -12.34 -3.23
N LEU A 299 -1.46 -13.13 -3.70
CA LEU A 299 -1.70 -14.17 -4.69
C LEU A 299 -2.62 -15.27 -4.16
N GLY A 300 -2.48 -15.66 -2.88
CA GLY A 300 -3.31 -16.64 -2.21
C GLY A 300 -4.77 -16.20 -2.12
N LEU A 301 -5.01 -14.96 -1.70
CA LEU A 301 -6.36 -14.39 -1.57
C LEU A 301 -7.14 -14.46 -2.88
N VAL A 302 -6.53 -14.05 -4.00
CA VAL A 302 -7.19 -14.05 -5.32
C VAL A 302 -7.44 -15.45 -5.87
N ARG A 303 -6.62 -16.43 -5.48
CA ARG A 303 -6.86 -17.84 -5.84
C ARG A 303 -8.01 -18.45 -5.03
N SER A 304 -8.25 -17.97 -3.81
CA SER A 304 -9.27 -18.52 -2.92
C SER A 304 -10.65 -17.91 -3.12
N ASP A 305 -10.76 -16.61 -3.45
CA ASP A 305 -12.05 -15.94 -3.57
C ASP A 305 -12.10 -14.94 -4.74
N TYR A 306 -13.00 -15.18 -5.70
CA TYR A 306 -13.25 -14.28 -6.83
C TYR A 306 -13.81 -12.92 -6.41
N ARG A 307 -14.47 -12.81 -5.25
CA ARG A 307 -15.03 -11.54 -4.74
C ARG A 307 -13.94 -10.51 -4.44
N VAL A 308 -12.74 -10.99 -4.12
CA VAL A 308 -11.55 -10.16 -3.89
C VAL A 308 -11.02 -9.58 -5.20
N PHE A 309 -11.46 -10.06 -6.37
CA PHE A 309 -11.03 -9.56 -7.67
C PHE A 309 -11.71 -8.21 -8.01
N ASN A 310 -11.08 -7.12 -7.59
CA ASN A 310 -11.52 -5.74 -7.84
C ASN A 310 -10.40 -4.90 -8.50
N HIS A 311 -10.68 -3.64 -8.86
CA HIS A 311 -9.71 -2.80 -9.58
C HIS A 311 -8.40 -2.61 -8.78
N PHE A 312 -8.50 -2.51 -7.46
CA PHE A 312 -7.35 -2.27 -6.60
C PHE A 312 -6.51 -3.53 -6.45
N THR A 313 -7.15 -4.70 -6.34
CA THR A 313 -6.47 -6.01 -6.38
C THR A 313 -5.68 -6.21 -7.67
N VAL A 314 -6.30 -5.86 -8.82
CA VAL A 314 -5.61 -5.91 -10.11
C VAL A 314 -4.40 -4.97 -10.11
N ALA A 315 -4.56 -3.73 -9.62
CA ALA A 315 -3.46 -2.78 -9.51
C ALA A 315 -2.34 -3.27 -8.56
N ILE A 316 -2.67 -3.89 -7.43
CA ILE A 316 -1.69 -4.51 -6.53
C ILE A 316 -0.96 -5.64 -7.25
N LEU A 317 -1.66 -6.56 -7.91
CA LEU A 317 -1.00 -7.68 -8.60
C LEU A 317 -0.09 -7.20 -9.73
N LEU A 318 -0.48 -6.17 -10.47
CA LEU A 318 0.36 -5.53 -11.48
C LEU A 318 1.57 -4.81 -10.84
N SER A 319 1.39 -4.20 -9.68
CA SER A 319 2.48 -3.60 -8.90
C SER A 319 3.45 -4.65 -8.37
N VAL A 320 2.94 -5.75 -7.79
CA VAL A 320 3.72 -6.89 -7.28
C VAL A 320 4.47 -7.60 -8.41
N ALA A 321 3.90 -7.66 -9.62
CA ALA A 321 4.56 -8.20 -10.79
C ALA A 321 5.85 -7.45 -11.17
N ARG A 322 6.11 -6.25 -10.62
CA ARG A 322 7.39 -5.54 -10.77
C ARG A 322 8.51 -6.14 -9.92
N VAL A 323 8.19 -7.04 -8.98
CA VAL A 323 9.18 -7.80 -8.20
C VAL A 323 9.54 -9.06 -8.99
N LYS A 324 10.79 -9.17 -9.45
CA LYS A 324 11.25 -10.20 -10.40
C LYS A 324 10.78 -11.63 -10.04
N ARG A 325 10.85 -12.00 -8.76
CA ARG A 325 10.46 -13.35 -8.26
C ARG A 325 8.95 -13.64 -8.34
N LEU A 326 8.12 -12.60 -8.39
CA LEU A 326 6.66 -12.69 -8.37
C LEU A 326 6.02 -12.33 -9.72
N THR A 327 6.79 -11.77 -10.67
CA THR A 327 6.33 -11.37 -12.02
C THR A 327 5.39 -12.40 -12.65
N ASP A 328 5.90 -13.60 -12.93
CA ASP A 328 5.14 -14.61 -13.66
C ASP A 328 3.97 -15.14 -12.82
N SER A 329 4.15 -15.25 -11.51
CA SER A 329 3.11 -15.73 -10.60
C SER A 329 1.93 -14.75 -10.51
N SER A 330 2.20 -13.44 -10.44
CA SER A 330 1.17 -12.39 -10.37
C SER A 330 0.38 -12.29 -11.67
N ILE A 331 1.08 -12.28 -12.82
CA ILE A 331 0.42 -12.25 -14.13
C ILE A 331 -0.35 -13.55 -14.38
N ALA A 332 0.21 -14.70 -13.99
CA ALA A 332 -0.48 -15.98 -14.08
C ALA A 332 -1.77 -16.00 -13.26
N VAL A 333 -1.77 -15.49 -12.01
CA VAL A 333 -2.99 -15.42 -11.19
C VAL A 333 -4.08 -14.59 -11.87
N LEU A 334 -3.75 -13.40 -12.36
CA LEU A 334 -4.70 -12.55 -13.10
C LEU A 334 -5.28 -13.28 -14.31
N LYS A 335 -4.41 -13.92 -15.12
CA LYS A 335 -4.82 -14.73 -16.27
C LYS A 335 -5.75 -15.87 -15.84
N THR A 336 -5.33 -16.70 -14.88
CA THR A 336 -6.06 -17.90 -14.48
C THR A 336 -7.43 -17.55 -13.91
N SER A 337 -7.55 -16.49 -13.10
CA SER A 337 -8.83 -16.08 -12.53
C SER A 337 -9.79 -15.58 -13.62
N LEU A 338 -9.32 -14.76 -14.56
CA LEU A 338 -10.14 -14.29 -15.69
C LEU A 338 -10.59 -15.44 -16.59
N PHE A 339 -9.66 -16.34 -16.92
CA PHE A 339 -9.97 -17.50 -17.76
C PHE A 339 -10.90 -18.49 -17.07
N ALA A 340 -10.78 -18.66 -15.76
CA ALA A 340 -11.73 -19.46 -14.99
C ALA A 340 -13.14 -18.83 -15.05
N ALA A 341 -13.27 -17.52 -14.83
CA ALA A 341 -14.57 -16.84 -14.96
C ALA A 341 -15.19 -16.98 -16.36
N TYR A 342 -14.39 -16.91 -17.43
CA TYR A 342 -14.88 -17.16 -18.79
C TYR A 342 -15.29 -18.62 -19.02
N LYS A 343 -14.53 -19.58 -18.48
CA LYS A 343 -14.86 -21.01 -18.56
C LYS A 343 -16.15 -21.32 -17.79
N ASP A 344 -16.31 -20.76 -16.60
CA ASP A 344 -17.48 -20.91 -15.75
C ASP A 344 -18.72 -20.32 -16.42
N LEU A 345 -18.60 -19.13 -17.03
CA LEU A 345 -19.69 -18.53 -17.79
C LEU A 345 -20.07 -19.37 -19.03
N LYS A 346 -19.08 -19.89 -19.76
CA LYS A 346 -19.33 -20.79 -20.91
C LYS A 346 -20.06 -22.04 -20.46
N PHE A 347 -19.59 -22.66 -19.37
CA PHE A 347 -20.23 -23.81 -18.76
C PHE A 347 -21.68 -23.49 -18.34
N ALA A 348 -21.89 -22.40 -17.62
CA ALA A 348 -23.21 -21.94 -17.16
C ALA A 348 -24.19 -21.74 -18.32
N ARG A 349 -23.74 -21.16 -19.44
CA ARG A 349 -24.56 -20.99 -20.64
C ARG A 349 -24.91 -22.31 -21.33
N SER A 350 -23.95 -23.23 -21.39
CA SER A 350 -24.16 -24.56 -21.99
C SER A 350 -25.04 -25.47 -21.12
N CYS A 351 -25.06 -25.25 -19.81
CA CYS A 351 -25.79 -26.07 -18.87
C CYS A 351 -27.28 -25.66 -18.82
N LYS A 352 -28.16 -26.55 -19.26
CA LYS A 352 -29.62 -26.34 -19.19
C LYS A 352 -30.18 -26.47 -17.76
N TRP A 353 -29.47 -27.16 -16.86
CA TRP A 353 -29.93 -27.45 -15.49
C TRP A 353 -29.70 -26.28 -14.53
N LEU A 354 -28.85 -25.32 -14.89
CA LEU A 354 -28.55 -24.16 -14.07
C LEU A 354 -29.71 -23.15 -14.12
N SER A 355 -30.09 -22.57 -12.98
CA SER A 355 -31.12 -21.53 -12.93
C SER A 355 -30.71 -20.27 -13.71
N SER A 356 -31.70 -19.48 -14.15
CA SER A 356 -31.47 -18.19 -14.79
C SER A 356 -30.62 -17.27 -13.90
N ASP A 357 -30.93 -17.21 -12.61
CA ASP A 357 -30.31 -16.30 -11.65
C ASP A 357 -28.82 -16.61 -11.48
N LEU A 358 -28.48 -17.91 -11.47
CA LEU A 358 -27.09 -18.33 -11.33
C LEU A 358 -26.29 -18.10 -12.62
N LYS A 359 -26.93 -18.23 -13.81
CA LYS A 359 -26.32 -17.83 -15.10
C LYS A 359 -26.02 -16.34 -15.13
N GLU A 360 -26.94 -15.51 -14.62
CA GLU A 360 -26.75 -14.06 -14.51
C GLU A 360 -25.63 -13.71 -13.52
N HIS A 361 -25.53 -14.41 -12.39
CA HIS A 361 -24.43 -14.24 -11.43
C HIS A 361 -23.05 -14.49 -12.07
N TYR A 362 -22.89 -15.57 -12.85
CA TYR A 362 -21.63 -15.84 -13.57
C TYR A 362 -21.33 -14.75 -14.61
N LEU A 363 -22.34 -14.26 -15.33
CA LEU A 363 -22.18 -13.16 -16.29
C LEU A 363 -21.73 -11.87 -15.58
N HIS A 364 -22.36 -11.53 -14.46
CA HIS A 364 -22.02 -10.36 -13.66
C HIS A 364 -20.60 -10.45 -13.09
N THR A 365 -20.19 -11.64 -12.63
CA THR A 365 -18.83 -11.89 -12.13
C THR A 365 -17.80 -11.63 -13.21
N ALA A 366 -17.96 -12.24 -14.40
CA ALA A 366 -17.03 -12.03 -15.51
C ALA A 366 -16.97 -10.56 -15.95
N ARG A 367 -18.12 -9.88 -16.06
CA ARG A 367 -18.19 -8.44 -16.39
C ARG A 367 -17.53 -7.56 -15.35
N ASN A 368 -17.69 -7.87 -14.06
CA ASN A 368 -17.05 -7.10 -12.99
C ASN A 368 -15.53 -7.26 -13.03
N MET A 369 -15.03 -8.46 -13.33
CA MET A 369 -13.60 -8.69 -13.49
C MET A 369 -13.04 -7.97 -14.72
N GLU A 370 -13.73 -8.00 -15.87
CA GLU A 370 -13.37 -7.21 -17.06
C GLU A 370 -13.31 -5.71 -16.73
N LYS A 371 -14.35 -5.18 -16.07
CA LYS A 371 -14.40 -3.78 -15.63
C LYS A 371 -13.31 -3.44 -14.62
N ALA A 372 -12.99 -4.34 -13.70
CA ALA A 372 -11.92 -4.14 -12.72
C ALA A 372 -10.56 -3.99 -13.40
N VAL A 373 -10.27 -4.84 -14.40
CA VAL A 373 -9.04 -4.73 -15.20
C VAL A 373 -9.01 -3.42 -15.95
N LEU A 374 -10.06 -3.08 -16.71
CA LEU A 374 -10.11 -1.84 -17.49
C LEU A 374 -10.00 -0.60 -16.59
N ARG A 375 -10.66 -0.60 -15.43
CA ARG A 375 -10.56 0.48 -14.44
C ARG A 375 -9.13 0.65 -13.94
N ALA A 376 -8.47 -0.44 -13.53
CA ALA A 376 -7.08 -0.40 -13.07
C ALA A 376 -6.12 0.18 -14.13
N VAL A 377 -6.35 -0.15 -15.40
CA VAL A 377 -5.58 0.39 -16.53
C VAL A 377 -5.89 1.88 -16.75
N SER A 378 -7.16 2.28 -16.73
CA SER A 378 -7.55 3.68 -16.92
C SER A 378 -7.03 4.61 -15.82
N GLU A 379 -6.91 4.12 -14.59
CA GLU A 379 -6.40 4.86 -13.44
C GLU A 379 -4.86 4.87 -13.37
N SER A 380 -4.17 4.23 -14.32
CA SER A 380 -2.70 4.17 -14.34
C SER A 380 -2.03 5.54 -14.51
N ASN A 381 -2.74 6.54 -15.04
CA ASN A 381 -2.28 7.93 -15.18
C ASN A 381 -2.25 8.73 -13.87
N CYS A 382 -2.81 8.21 -12.78
CA CYS A 382 -2.89 8.92 -11.50
C CYS A 382 -1.76 8.49 -10.55
N GLY A 383 -0.49 8.65 -10.98
CA GLY A 383 0.69 8.31 -10.14
C GLY A 383 0.96 6.82 -9.98
N ARG A 384 0.47 5.98 -10.92
CA ARG A 384 0.64 4.52 -10.92
C ARG A 384 1.46 4.02 -12.11
N GLU A 385 2.28 4.88 -12.70
CA GLU A 385 3.03 4.59 -13.93
C GLU A 385 3.96 3.36 -13.80
N HIS A 386 4.40 3.03 -12.58
CA HIS A 386 5.25 1.88 -12.33
C HIS A 386 4.59 0.53 -12.70
N VAL A 387 3.26 0.47 -12.80
CA VAL A 387 2.52 -0.75 -13.19
C VAL A 387 2.42 -0.94 -14.71
N VAL A 388 2.74 0.08 -15.50
CA VAL A 388 2.56 0.08 -16.98
C VAL A 388 3.26 -1.12 -17.64
N PRO A 389 4.53 -1.46 -17.35
CA PRO A 389 5.19 -2.59 -18.02
C PRO A 389 4.51 -3.94 -17.72
N SER A 390 4.09 -4.16 -16.48
CA SER A 390 3.36 -5.37 -16.10
C SER A 390 1.96 -5.43 -16.72
N THR A 391 1.36 -4.27 -16.98
CA THR A 391 0.07 -4.15 -17.66
C THR A 391 0.21 -4.48 -19.15
N VAL A 392 1.28 -4.04 -19.81
CA VAL A 392 1.62 -4.44 -21.18
C VAL A 392 1.78 -5.96 -21.25
N GLN A 393 2.54 -6.55 -20.32
CA GLN A 393 2.71 -8.00 -20.23
C GLN A 393 1.37 -8.73 -20.08
N LEU A 394 0.48 -8.27 -19.18
CA LEU A 394 -0.87 -8.84 -19.03
C LEU A 394 -1.68 -8.76 -20.33
N GLY A 395 -1.67 -7.60 -21.00
CA GLY A 395 -2.42 -7.38 -22.24
C GLY A 395 -2.06 -8.40 -23.32
N PHE A 396 -0.77 -8.66 -23.52
CA PHE A 396 -0.31 -9.68 -24.48
C PHE A 396 -0.60 -11.11 -24.03
N VAL A 397 -0.43 -11.42 -22.73
CA VAL A 397 -0.76 -12.75 -22.18
C VAL A 397 -2.25 -13.08 -22.35
N LEU A 398 -3.13 -12.08 -22.30
CA LEU A 398 -4.56 -12.24 -22.57
C LEU A 398 -4.85 -12.52 -24.06
N LEU A 399 -4.13 -11.86 -24.98
CA LEU A 399 -4.24 -12.08 -26.42
C LEU A 399 -3.79 -13.48 -26.84
N GLU A 400 -2.73 -14.00 -26.22
CA GLU A 400 -2.13 -15.31 -26.51
C GLU A 400 -2.89 -16.48 -25.88
N GLY A 401 -3.67 -16.23 -24.82
CA GLY A 401 -4.29 -17.29 -24.02
C GLY A 401 -5.38 -18.10 -24.73
N ILE A 402 -5.69 -17.81 -26.00
CA ILE A 402 -6.72 -18.52 -26.77
C ILE A 402 -6.21 -19.91 -27.17
N GLU A 403 -6.73 -20.96 -26.54
CA GLU A 403 -6.44 -22.34 -26.94
C GLU A 403 -7.11 -22.69 -28.29
N GLU A 404 -6.38 -23.47 -29.10
CA GLU A 404 -6.61 -23.82 -30.53
C GLU A 404 -8.01 -24.44 -30.82
N GLY A 405 -8.81 -24.78 -29.80
CA GLY A 405 -10.15 -25.38 -29.91
C GLY A 405 -11.35 -24.42 -29.84
N THR A 406 -11.15 -23.12 -29.63
CA THR A 406 -12.25 -22.18 -29.35
C THR A 406 -12.68 -21.34 -30.56
N LYS A 407 -12.65 -21.94 -31.76
CA LYS A 407 -13.00 -21.25 -33.03
C LYS A 407 -14.50 -20.93 -33.19
N ASN A 408 -15.35 -21.41 -32.28
CA ASN A 408 -16.77 -21.07 -32.22
C ASN A 408 -17.11 -20.34 -30.90
N TYR A 409 -16.50 -19.17 -30.68
CA TYR A 409 -17.22 -18.15 -29.93
C TYR A 409 -18.32 -17.64 -30.84
N GLU A 410 -19.50 -18.25 -30.77
CA GLU A 410 -20.72 -17.55 -31.19
C GLU A 410 -20.65 -16.17 -30.51
N LYS A 411 -20.60 -15.12 -31.33
CA LYS A 411 -20.60 -13.72 -30.89
C LYS A 411 -21.93 -13.44 -30.19
N SER A 412 -22.09 -13.90 -28.96
CA SER A 412 -23.10 -13.36 -28.06
C SER A 412 -22.65 -11.94 -27.72
N ASP A 413 -23.53 -10.97 -27.95
CA ASP A 413 -23.30 -9.52 -27.92
C ASP A 413 -22.83 -8.98 -26.54
N ASP A 414 -22.87 -9.82 -25.52
CA ASP A 414 -22.91 -9.39 -24.12
C ASP A 414 -21.58 -9.46 -23.34
N MET A 415 -20.49 -9.97 -23.93
CA MET A 415 -19.16 -10.09 -23.28
C MET A 415 -18.02 -9.68 -24.22
N ILE A 416 -16.98 -9.06 -23.65
CA ILE A 416 -15.80 -8.61 -24.39
C ILE A 416 -14.95 -9.84 -24.77
N GLY A 417 -14.66 -10.72 -23.81
CA GLY A 417 -13.82 -11.90 -24.02
C GLY A 417 -12.32 -11.60 -23.91
N PRO A 418 -11.47 -12.63 -23.73
CA PRO A 418 -10.05 -12.43 -23.37
C PRO A 418 -9.27 -11.65 -24.43
N ASP A 419 -9.57 -11.87 -25.70
CA ASP A 419 -8.87 -11.25 -26.84
C ASP A 419 -9.21 -9.77 -27.00
N LYS A 420 -10.51 -9.42 -26.92
CA LYS A 420 -10.93 -8.03 -26.96
C LYS A 420 -10.54 -7.30 -25.67
N LEU A 421 -10.53 -7.97 -24.50
CA LEU A 421 -10.07 -7.37 -23.26
C LEU A 421 -8.58 -7.03 -23.35
N GLY A 422 -7.74 -7.98 -23.79
CA GLY A 422 -6.31 -7.72 -24.04
C GLY A 422 -6.10 -6.58 -25.04
N THR A 423 -6.91 -6.53 -26.11
CA THR A 423 -6.89 -5.43 -27.09
C THR A 423 -7.24 -4.09 -26.44
N GLN A 424 -8.29 -4.03 -25.61
CA GLN A 424 -8.72 -2.79 -24.93
C GLN A 424 -7.71 -2.33 -23.88
N VAL A 425 -7.08 -3.25 -23.14
CA VAL A 425 -6.00 -2.93 -22.19
C VAL A 425 -4.84 -2.25 -22.91
N LEU A 426 -4.33 -2.87 -23.97
CA LEU A 426 -3.19 -2.33 -24.73
C LEU A 426 -3.56 -1.03 -25.47
N LYS A 427 -4.78 -0.94 -26.01
CA LYS A 427 -5.30 0.29 -26.61
C LYS A 427 -5.33 1.44 -25.61
N SER A 428 -5.84 1.20 -24.40
CA SER A 428 -5.92 2.23 -23.35
C SER A 428 -4.54 2.69 -22.90
N LEU A 429 -3.58 1.76 -22.79
CA LEU A 429 -2.19 2.13 -22.49
C LEU A 429 -1.54 2.95 -23.62
N PHE A 430 -1.78 2.57 -24.88
CA PHE A 430 -1.24 3.28 -26.04
C PHE A 430 -1.76 4.72 -26.14
N GLU A 431 -3.02 4.93 -25.78
CA GLU A 431 -3.64 6.27 -25.75
C GLU A 431 -3.01 7.17 -24.69
N VAL A 432 -2.87 6.64 -23.46
CA VAL A 432 -2.53 7.44 -22.28
C VAL A 432 -1.03 7.59 -22.05
N HIS A 433 -0.21 6.58 -22.39
CA HIS A 433 1.20 6.53 -22.02
C HIS A 433 2.12 6.51 -23.24
N ASP A 434 2.70 7.66 -23.56
CA ASP A 434 3.65 7.80 -24.68
C ASP A 434 4.83 6.81 -24.55
N MET A 435 5.38 6.65 -23.34
CA MET A 435 6.48 5.73 -23.06
C MET A 435 6.14 4.24 -23.29
N ALA A 436 4.85 3.88 -23.30
CA ALA A 436 4.40 2.52 -23.54
C ALA A 436 4.25 2.20 -25.04
N ARG A 437 4.10 3.21 -25.91
CA ARG A 437 3.82 3.01 -27.34
C ARG A 437 4.91 2.21 -28.04
N ASN A 438 6.17 2.61 -27.84
CA ASN A 438 7.32 1.92 -28.41
C ASN A 438 7.38 0.46 -27.96
N GLU A 439 7.23 0.22 -26.65
CA GLU A 439 7.24 -1.12 -26.09
C GLU A 439 6.09 -1.98 -26.65
N ILE A 440 4.87 -1.44 -26.76
CA ILE A 440 3.72 -2.17 -27.33
C ILE A 440 3.99 -2.56 -28.79
N ILE A 441 4.58 -1.68 -29.60
CA ILE A 441 4.86 -1.96 -31.01
C ILE A 441 5.99 -2.99 -31.14
N GLU A 442 7.07 -2.87 -30.36
CA GLU A 442 8.15 -3.86 -30.32
C GLU A 442 7.64 -5.23 -29.88
N GLN A 443 6.80 -5.28 -28.85
CA GLN A 443 6.19 -6.52 -28.38
C GLN A 443 5.21 -7.12 -29.40
N CYS A 444 4.51 -6.30 -30.21
CA CYS A 444 3.76 -6.78 -31.37
C CYS A 444 4.68 -7.42 -32.42
N LYS A 445 5.77 -6.73 -32.78
CA LYS A 445 6.77 -7.22 -33.76
C LYS A 445 7.33 -8.57 -33.33
N LEU A 446 7.85 -8.67 -32.10
CA LEU A 446 8.44 -9.89 -31.56
C LEU A 446 7.45 -11.07 -31.55
N ARG A 447 6.19 -10.83 -31.15
CA ARG A 447 5.18 -11.88 -31.08
C ARG A 447 4.67 -12.35 -32.44
N ILE A 448 4.48 -11.44 -33.38
CA ILE A 448 4.08 -11.80 -34.76
C ILE A 448 5.14 -12.71 -35.39
N LEU A 449 6.43 -12.48 -35.08
CA LEU A 449 7.55 -13.25 -35.61
C LEU A 449 7.78 -14.58 -34.90
N SER A 450 7.52 -14.66 -33.58
CA SER A 450 7.89 -15.82 -32.76
C SER A 450 6.73 -16.79 -32.48
N LEU A 451 5.48 -16.32 -32.50
CA LEU A 451 4.32 -17.15 -32.17
C LEU A 451 3.87 -18.02 -33.34
N LYS A 452 3.11 -19.08 -33.01
CA LYS A 452 2.38 -19.86 -34.02
C LYS A 452 1.36 -18.95 -34.74
N PRO A 453 1.04 -19.22 -36.03
CA PRO A 453 0.10 -18.40 -36.81
C PRO A 453 -1.24 -18.14 -36.11
N GLU A 454 -1.81 -19.16 -35.45
CA GLU A 454 -3.11 -19.03 -34.75
C GLU A 454 -3.08 -18.03 -33.59
N GLN A 455 -1.96 -17.97 -32.87
CA GLN A 455 -1.74 -17.05 -31.75
C GLN A 455 -1.25 -15.67 -32.21
N GLY A 456 -0.69 -15.58 -33.42
CA GLY A 456 -0.27 -14.33 -34.04
C GLY A 456 -1.43 -13.45 -34.53
N PHE A 457 -2.55 -14.04 -34.97
CA PHE A 457 -3.68 -13.27 -35.53
C PHE A 457 -4.29 -12.24 -34.55
N PRO A 458 -4.53 -12.56 -33.26
CA PRO A 458 -4.97 -11.56 -32.29
C PRO A 458 -4.01 -10.36 -32.18
N VAL A 459 -2.70 -10.58 -32.28
CA VAL A 459 -1.67 -9.52 -32.23
C VAL A 459 -1.70 -8.65 -33.50
N ILE A 460 -1.86 -9.26 -34.68
CA ILE A 460 -2.02 -8.52 -35.94
C ILE A 460 -3.30 -7.67 -35.91
N ARG A 461 -4.38 -8.20 -35.35
CA ARG A 461 -5.64 -7.46 -35.20
C ARG A 461 -5.51 -6.30 -34.20
N LEU A 462 -4.76 -6.48 -33.11
CA LEU A 462 -4.39 -5.37 -32.23
C LEU A 462 -3.64 -4.30 -33.01
N LEU A 463 -2.60 -4.68 -33.77
CA LEU A 463 -1.81 -3.73 -34.56
C LEU A 463 -2.69 -2.95 -35.54
N GLY A 464 -3.57 -3.64 -36.28
CA GLY A 464 -4.55 -2.98 -37.15
C GLY A 464 -5.50 -2.05 -36.40
N CYS A 465 -5.96 -2.44 -35.20
CA CYS A 465 -6.81 -1.61 -34.35
C CYS A 465 -6.10 -0.33 -33.89
N LEU A 466 -4.83 -0.43 -33.49
CA LEU A 466 -3.99 0.70 -33.09
C LEU A 466 -3.77 1.65 -34.28
N ILE A 467 -3.45 1.12 -35.46
CA ILE A 467 -3.27 1.90 -36.69
C ILE A 467 -4.55 2.63 -37.09
N CYS A 468 -5.71 1.96 -37.03
CA CYS A 468 -6.98 2.57 -37.38
C CYS A 468 -7.41 3.65 -36.38
N THR A 469 -7.15 3.44 -35.08
CA THR A 469 -7.59 4.37 -34.03
C THR A 469 -6.63 5.55 -33.87
N TYR A 470 -5.32 5.29 -33.92
CA TYR A 470 -4.27 6.28 -33.65
C TYR A 470 -3.27 6.35 -34.81
N PRO A 471 -3.69 6.79 -36.02
CA PRO A 471 -2.81 6.82 -37.18
C PRO A 471 -1.61 7.75 -36.99
N TYR A 472 -1.78 8.90 -36.32
CA TYR A 472 -0.68 9.86 -36.14
C TYR A 472 0.43 9.36 -35.21
N PRO A 473 0.16 8.87 -33.98
CA PRO A 473 1.23 8.26 -33.18
C PRO A 473 1.91 7.07 -33.86
N MET A 474 1.18 6.31 -34.69
CA MET A 474 1.76 5.18 -35.43
C MET A 474 2.72 5.60 -36.54
N LEU A 475 2.63 6.83 -37.07
CA LEU A 475 3.57 7.33 -38.09
C LEU A 475 4.99 7.49 -37.53
N GLU A 476 5.14 7.80 -36.24
CA GLU A 476 6.45 7.92 -35.58
C GLU A 476 7.19 6.57 -35.52
N HIS A 477 6.46 5.46 -35.62
CA HIS A 477 6.98 4.10 -35.49
C HIS A 477 7.06 3.34 -36.83
N ILE A 478 7.06 4.04 -37.97
CA ILE A 478 7.16 3.42 -39.31
C ILE A 478 8.40 2.55 -39.46
N SER A 479 9.53 2.92 -38.85
CA SER A 479 10.78 2.14 -38.88
C SER A 479 10.57 0.70 -38.40
N HIS A 480 9.89 0.53 -37.26
CA HIS A 480 9.58 -0.78 -36.69
C HIS A 480 8.65 -1.61 -37.59
N LEU A 481 7.72 -0.95 -38.31
CA LEU A 481 6.84 -1.62 -39.25
C LEU A 481 7.57 -2.05 -40.53
N LYS A 482 8.53 -1.25 -41.00
CA LYS A 482 9.43 -1.62 -42.11
C LYS A 482 10.30 -2.82 -41.75
N GLU A 483 10.90 -2.82 -40.56
CA GLU A 483 11.64 -3.98 -40.05
C GLU A 483 10.76 -5.23 -40.00
N LEU A 484 9.50 -5.11 -39.54
CA LEU A 484 8.57 -6.24 -39.55
C LEU A 484 8.28 -6.75 -40.96
N LEU A 485 8.19 -5.86 -41.96
CA LEU A 485 8.02 -6.23 -43.37
C LEU A 485 9.25 -6.90 -43.98
N ASP A 486 10.46 -6.68 -43.48
CA ASP A 486 11.66 -7.41 -43.93
C ASP A 486 11.54 -8.91 -43.70
N TYR A 487 10.78 -9.28 -42.67
CA TYR A 487 10.48 -10.67 -42.36
C TYR A 487 9.30 -11.25 -43.14
N PHE A 488 8.68 -10.51 -44.07
CA PHE A 488 7.51 -10.95 -44.84
C PHE A 488 7.69 -12.32 -45.51
N ILE A 489 8.89 -12.57 -46.06
CA ILE A 489 9.23 -13.81 -46.74
C ILE A 489 9.47 -14.99 -45.79
N PHE A 490 9.68 -14.73 -44.50
CA PHE A 490 9.94 -15.76 -43.48
C PHE A 490 8.70 -16.08 -42.64
N MET A 491 7.64 -15.28 -42.78
CA MET A 491 6.37 -15.48 -42.09
C MET A 491 5.46 -16.48 -42.83
N ASN A 492 4.48 -17.03 -42.11
CA ASN A 492 3.44 -17.86 -42.70
C ASN A 492 2.57 -17.04 -43.69
N GLU A 493 2.17 -17.65 -44.82
CA GLU A 493 1.36 -17.01 -45.88
C GLU A 493 0.16 -16.21 -45.34
N LYS A 494 -0.60 -16.79 -44.41
CA LYS A 494 -1.77 -16.14 -43.84
C LYS A 494 -1.38 -14.98 -42.92
N VAL A 495 -0.30 -15.12 -42.16
CA VAL A 495 0.22 -14.05 -41.27
C VAL A 495 0.71 -12.87 -42.11
N SER A 496 1.51 -13.10 -43.15
CA SER A 496 2.06 -12.06 -44.01
C SER A 496 0.96 -11.27 -44.74
N SER A 497 -0.04 -11.96 -45.29
CA SER A 497 -1.16 -11.31 -45.98
C SER A 497 -2.05 -10.49 -45.05
N HIS A 498 -2.32 -11.00 -43.83
CA HIS A 498 -3.09 -10.26 -42.82
C HIS A 498 -2.31 -9.07 -42.26
N LEU A 499 -0.99 -9.18 -42.14
CA LEU A 499 -0.14 -8.07 -41.73
C LEU A 499 -0.26 -6.90 -42.71
N VAL A 500 -0.08 -7.15 -44.01
CA VAL A 500 -0.21 -6.07 -45.02
C VAL A 500 -1.62 -5.48 -45.01
N ALA A 501 -2.65 -6.31 -44.84
CA ALA A 501 -4.02 -5.83 -44.70
C ALA A 501 -4.22 -4.92 -43.47
N ALA A 502 -3.57 -5.24 -42.34
CA ALA A 502 -3.62 -4.42 -41.12
C ALA A 502 -2.85 -3.10 -41.27
N LEU A 503 -1.76 -3.07 -42.03
CA LEU A 503 -0.96 -1.87 -42.31
C LEU A 503 -1.59 -0.93 -43.35
N LEU A 504 -2.61 -1.40 -44.07
CA LEU A 504 -3.22 -0.72 -45.20
C LEU A 504 -3.66 0.74 -44.94
N PRO A 505 -4.27 1.11 -43.79
CA PRO A 505 -4.63 2.50 -43.52
C PRO A 505 -3.41 3.43 -43.41
N LEU A 506 -2.29 2.91 -42.87
CA LEU A 506 -1.05 3.66 -42.72
C LEU A 506 -0.30 3.77 -44.05
N ILE A 507 -0.28 2.70 -44.84
CA ILE A 507 0.26 2.68 -46.20
C ILE A 507 -0.41 3.75 -47.07
N ARG A 508 -1.72 3.97 -46.90
CA ARG A 508 -2.45 5.02 -47.61
C ARG A 508 -2.06 6.44 -47.20
N SER A 509 -1.51 6.60 -46.00
CA SER A 509 -1.21 7.91 -45.41
C SER A 509 0.27 8.28 -45.55
N SER A 510 1.16 7.29 -45.76
CA SER A 510 2.61 7.47 -45.86
C SER A 510 3.16 6.83 -47.14
N HIS A 511 3.61 7.67 -48.08
CA HIS A 511 4.30 7.22 -49.29
C HIS A 511 5.57 6.42 -49.00
N ASP A 512 6.30 6.79 -47.94
CA ASP A 512 7.52 6.11 -47.52
C ASP A 512 7.25 4.64 -47.11
N LEU A 513 6.16 4.37 -46.39
CA LEU A 513 5.75 3.01 -46.05
C LEU A 513 5.16 2.27 -47.27
N GLN A 514 4.44 2.99 -48.14
CA GLN A 514 3.86 2.44 -49.37
C GLN A 514 4.93 1.91 -50.32
N ASP A 515 5.91 2.75 -50.67
CA ASP A 515 7.00 2.39 -51.58
C ASP A 515 7.81 1.23 -51.02
N TYR A 516 8.07 1.24 -49.71
CA TYR A 516 8.74 0.13 -49.03
C TYR A 516 7.95 -1.18 -49.12
N THR A 517 6.63 -1.12 -48.86
CA THR A 517 5.76 -2.30 -48.95
C THR A 517 5.73 -2.84 -50.38
N ILE A 518 5.62 -1.97 -51.39
CA ILE A 518 5.65 -2.37 -52.80
C ILE A 518 6.98 -3.04 -53.15
N LEU A 519 8.10 -2.49 -52.67
CA LEU A 519 9.43 -3.06 -52.89
C LEU A 519 9.56 -4.47 -52.28
N VAL A 520 9.10 -4.67 -51.04
CA VAL A 520 9.10 -5.97 -50.36
C VAL A 520 8.22 -6.97 -51.11
N LEU A 521 7.00 -6.59 -51.47
CA LEU A 521 6.07 -7.46 -52.21
C LEU A 521 6.60 -7.82 -53.60
N ARG A 522 7.22 -6.87 -54.31
CA ARG A 522 7.88 -7.13 -55.59
C ARG A 522 8.98 -8.18 -55.43
N LYS A 523 9.85 -8.06 -54.42
CA LYS A 523 10.90 -9.05 -54.13
C LYS A 523 10.30 -10.43 -53.79
N ALA A 524 9.22 -10.47 -53.03
CA ALA A 524 8.54 -11.69 -52.64
C ALA A 524 7.94 -12.47 -53.83
N MET A 525 7.43 -11.79 -54.86
CA MET A 525 6.89 -12.41 -56.08
C MET A 525 7.92 -13.25 -56.86
N PHE A 526 9.21 -12.94 -56.74
CA PHE A 526 10.29 -13.68 -57.42
C PHE A 526 10.86 -14.83 -56.58
N ARG A 527 10.30 -15.13 -55.40
CA ARG A 527 10.73 -16.26 -54.57
C ARG A 527 10.21 -17.59 -55.15
N ARG A 528 11.00 -18.65 -54.94
CA ARG A 528 10.69 -20.00 -55.45
C ARG A 528 9.52 -20.66 -54.73
N GLU A 529 9.25 -20.27 -53.49
CA GLU A 529 8.19 -20.85 -52.66
C GLU A 529 6.80 -20.30 -53.03
N ASP A 530 5.87 -21.21 -53.32
CA ASP A 530 4.51 -20.88 -53.77
C ASP A 530 3.72 -20.12 -52.70
N SER A 531 3.87 -20.49 -51.42
CA SER A 531 3.24 -19.84 -50.28
C SER A 531 3.59 -18.35 -50.18
N ILE A 532 4.85 -18.00 -50.42
CA ILE A 532 5.31 -16.60 -50.42
C ILE A 532 4.70 -15.84 -51.61
N ARG A 533 4.66 -16.44 -52.80
CA ARG A 533 4.06 -15.82 -53.99
C ARG A 533 2.55 -15.62 -53.82
N LEU A 534 1.85 -16.55 -53.19
CA LEU A 534 0.42 -16.43 -52.87
C LEU A 534 0.16 -15.31 -51.87
N ALA A 535 0.97 -15.21 -50.80
CA ALA A 535 0.89 -14.11 -49.84
C ALA A 535 1.13 -12.75 -50.50
N ALA A 536 2.15 -12.66 -51.36
CA ALA A 536 2.49 -11.44 -52.08
C ALA A 536 1.38 -11.04 -53.06
N THR A 537 0.85 -11.99 -53.83
CA THR A 537 -0.27 -11.75 -54.76
C THR A 537 -1.51 -11.26 -54.02
N SER A 538 -1.88 -11.91 -52.91
CA SER A 538 -3.02 -11.51 -52.08
C SER A 538 -2.85 -10.10 -51.50
N SER A 539 -1.63 -9.77 -51.07
CA SER A 539 -1.29 -8.45 -50.53
C SER A 539 -1.34 -7.36 -51.60
N ILE A 540 -0.86 -7.63 -52.82
CA ILE A 540 -0.97 -6.72 -53.97
C ILE A 540 -2.43 -6.48 -54.34
N ILE A 541 -3.25 -7.53 -54.39
CA ILE A 541 -4.69 -7.40 -54.65
C ILE A 541 -5.34 -6.51 -53.59
N ASN A 542 -5.04 -6.72 -52.30
CA ASN A 542 -5.56 -5.88 -51.21
C ASN A 542 -5.13 -4.41 -51.37
N LEU A 543 -3.88 -4.15 -51.77
CA LEU A 543 -3.39 -2.79 -52.02
C LEU A 543 -4.15 -2.09 -53.16
N ILE A 544 -4.36 -2.79 -54.28
CA ILE A 544 -5.11 -2.28 -55.43
C ILE A 544 -6.58 -2.00 -55.06
N LEU A 545 -7.21 -2.91 -54.30
CA LEU A 545 -8.59 -2.73 -53.84
C LEU A 545 -8.72 -1.51 -52.93
N ALA A 546 -7.76 -1.29 -52.04
CA ALA A 546 -7.73 -0.14 -51.14
C ALA A 546 -7.60 1.19 -51.88
N GLU A 547 -6.76 1.23 -52.92
CA GLU A 547 -6.57 2.42 -53.76
C GLU A 547 -7.82 2.74 -54.59
N LYS A 548 -8.54 1.71 -55.06
CA LYS A 548 -9.82 1.91 -55.78
C LYS A 548 -10.95 2.39 -54.87
N GLN A 549 -10.99 1.95 -53.61
CA GLN A 549 -11.99 2.40 -52.65
C GLN A 549 -11.76 3.85 -52.20
N SER A 550 -10.52 4.34 -52.16
CA SER A 550 -10.23 5.75 -51.82
C SER A 550 -10.80 6.73 -52.85
N LYS A 551 -10.70 6.38 -54.13
CA LYS A 551 -11.22 7.18 -55.26
C LYS A 551 -12.76 7.29 -55.27
N LYS A 552 -13.46 6.42 -54.54
CA LYS A 552 -14.95 6.38 -54.47
C LYS A 552 -15.53 7.16 -53.27
N ASN A 553 -14.72 7.48 -52.26
CA ASN A 553 -15.18 8.06 -50.98
C ASN A 553 -14.72 9.52 -50.73
N GLY A 554 -14.12 10.19 -51.71
CA GLY A 554 -13.75 11.61 -51.61
C GLY A 554 -14.56 12.48 -52.58
N PRO A 555 -15.18 13.58 -52.14
CA PRO A 555 -15.81 14.54 -53.04
C PRO A 555 -14.76 15.49 -53.64
N PHE A 556 -13.60 15.01 -54.08
CA PHE A 556 -12.60 15.80 -54.81
C PHE A 556 -11.75 14.89 -55.70
N SER A 557 -12.33 14.43 -56.80
CA SER A 557 -11.54 14.09 -57.99
C SER A 557 -11.21 15.39 -58.73
N CYS A 558 -9.98 15.87 -58.63
CA CYS A 558 -9.36 16.73 -59.65
C CYS A 558 -7.90 16.98 -59.28
N GLN A 559 -7.01 16.15 -59.81
CA GLN A 559 -6.06 16.60 -60.82
C GLN A 559 -5.23 15.40 -61.27
N ASP A 560 -5.47 15.01 -62.52
CA ASP A 560 -4.62 14.14 -63.30
C ASP A 560 -3.18 14.67 -63.26
N SER A 561 -2.28 13.90 -62.67
CA SER A 561 -0.85 14.01 -63.00
C SER A 561 -0.52 12.90 -63.97
N SER A 562 -0.74 13.22 -65.24
CA SER A 562 -0.27 12.45 -66.39
C SER A 562 1.23 12.66 -66.62
N SER A 563 1.93 11.56 -66.92
CA SER A 563 3.18 11.45 -67.70
C SER A 563 4.49 11.85 -66.96
N GLN A 564 5.60 11.11 -67.03
CA GLN A 564 6.13 10.33 -68.15
C GLN A 564 6.84 9.05 -67.69
N ALA A 565 6.56 7.94 -68.37
CA ALA A 565 7.48 6.81 -68.49
C ALA A 565 8.52 7.16 -69.56
N SER A 566 9.80 7.19 -69.20
CA SER A 566 10.90 7.29 -70.17
C SER A 566 11.25 5.88 -70.65
N SER A 567 10.60 5.46 -71.72
CA SER A 567 11.05 4.36 -72.57
C SER A 567 11.85 4.91 -73.73
N SER A 568 13.15 4.66 -73.74
CA SER A 568 13.97 4.73 -74.95
C SER A 568 14.84 3.48 -75.00
N GLN A 569 14.43 2.54 -75.85
CA GLN A 569 15.32 1.51 -76.38
C GLN A 569 16.28 2.16 -77.37
N GLN A 570 17.52 1.68 -77.42
CA GLN A 570 18.05 1.21 -78.71
C GLN A 570 19.16 0.20 -78.50
N ALA A 571 19.08 -0.86 -79.29
CA ALA A 571 20.08 -1.89 -79.44
C ALA A 571 21.20 -1.42 -80.38
N GLU A 572 22.43 -1.76 -80.02
CA GLU A 572 23.47 -2.26 -80.93
C GLU A 572 24.20 -3.41 -80.23
#